data_AF-A0A5B7BUT1-F1
#
_entry.id   AF-A0A5B7BUT1-F1
#
_cell.length_a   1.000
_cell.length_b   1.000
_cell.length_c   1.000
_cell.angle_alpha   90.00
_cell.angle_beta   90.00
_cell.angle_gamma   90.00
#
_symmetry.space_group_name_H-M   'P 1'
#
loop_
_entity.id
_entity.type
_entity.pdbx_description
1 polymer ?
#
loop_
_entity_poly.entity_id
_entity_poly.type
_entity_poly.pdbx_seq_one_letter_code
_entity_poly.pdbx_strand_id
1 'polypeptide(L)'
;MYTPEVSMEDNVDESTATTTTDKPPMDLNNWLPVTASRKAKWWYSAFHNVTAMVGAGVLGLPFAMSQLGWVPGILAILISWLVTFYSLWQMVELHEVVPGQRFDRYPELGQHAFGNKFGYWLVMPQQMMVQVASDIVYMVTGGKSLKKFFDLAWPWIGQMRQTYFIIFFAFCQLLLSQIPNFNDLKIVSLLAAVMSVCYSMIAFVTSIIRGTHNHQHLRYGVRSHSTAGIIFDIFNSLGTIAFAFAGHSVVLEIQATIPSSEEKPSKIPMWKGVIVAYLIVAFCYFS
;
A
#
# COMPACT_ATOMS: atom_id res chain seq x y z
N MET A 1 10.11 -92.24 -20.13
CA MET A 1 11.54 -92.23 -20.48
C MET A 1 11.84 -90.86 -21.10
N TYR A 2 12.69 -90.08 -20.44
CA TYR A 2 13.44 -88.89 -20.91
C TYR A 2 12.71 -87.60 -21.35
N THR A 3 13.03 -86.49 -20.65
CA THR A 3 12.93 -85.07 -21.06
C THR A 3 14.08 -84.69 -22.01
N PRO A 4 14.04 -83.55 -22.74
CA PRO A 4 14.59 -82.29 -22.22
C PRO A 4 13.89 -80.98 -22.66
N GLU A 5 14.30 -79.88 -22.01
CA GLU A 5 13.95 -78.45 -22.13
C GLU A 5 14.09 -77.84 -23.55
N VAL A 6 13.40 -76.72 -23.82
CA VAL A 6 13.99 -75.43 -24.32
C VAL A 6 13.01 -74.27 -24.04
N SER A 7 13.58 -73.19 -23.49
CA SER A 7 13.05 -71.84 -23.20
C SER A 7 12.78 -70.97 -24.43
N MET A 8 11.79 -70.08 -24.37
CA MET A 8 11.83 -68.78 -25.05
C MET A 8 11.21 -67.71 -24.14
N GLU A 9 12.07 -66.99 -23.43
CA GLU A 9 11.82 -65.62 -22.97
C GLU A 9 12.10 -64.69 -24.16
N ASP A 10 11.12 -63.86 -24.52
CA ASP A 10 11.35 -62.68 -25.34
C ASP A 10 11.20 -61.43 -24.47
N ASN A 11 12.32 -60.73 -24.37
CA ASN A 11 12.53 -59.43 -23.75
C ASN A 11 11.55 -58.38 -24.29
N VAL A 12 10.95 -57.60 -23.39
CA VAL A 12 10.69 -56.19 -23.65
C VAL A 12 11.20 -55.39 -22.45
N ASP A 13 12.23 -54.61 -22.73
CA ASP A 13 13.02 -53.83 -21.80
C ASP A 13 12.20 -52.88 -20.93
N GLU A 14 12.54 -52.92 -19.65
CA GLU A 14 12.15 -52.03 -18.58
C GLU A 14 13.12 -50.83 -18.56
N SER A 15 12.82 -49.72 -19.26
CA SER A 15 13.27 -48.38 -18.82
C SER A 15 12.68 -47.24 -19.65
N THR A 16 11.53 -46.68 -19.25
CA THR A 16 11.31 -45.23 -19.32
C THR A 16 10.20 -44.82 -18.35
N ALA A 17 10.40 -45.08 -17.05
CA ALA A 17 9.65 -44.37 -16.02
C ALA A 17 10.19 -42.93 -15.97
N THR A 18 9.62 -42.05 -16.80
CA THR A 18 9.82 -40.61 -16.71
C THR A 18 9.27 -40.16 -15.37
N THR A 19 10.12 -40.17 -14.35
CA THR A 19 9.82 -39.59 -13.04
C THR A 19 9.83 -38.08 -13.24
N THR A 20 8.70 -37.54 -13.70
CA THR A 20 8.43 -36.11 -13.56
C THR A 20 8.36 -35.87 -12.07
N THR A 21 9.47 -35.40 -11.50
CA THR A 21 9.47 -34.76 -10.19
C THR A 21 8.62 -33.50 -10.31
N ASP A 22 7.30 -33.64 -10.22
CA ASP A 22 6.40 -32.55 -9.91
C ASP A 22 6.75 -32.14 -8.48
N LYS A 23 7.75 -31.25 -8.37
CA LYS A 23 7.89 -30.44 -7.17
C LYS A 23 6.52 -29.76 -7.01
N PRO A 24 5.85 -29.89 -5.85
CA PRO A 24 4.63 -29.14 -5.63
C PRO A 24 4.93 -27.67 -5.94
N PRO A 25 4.01 -26.96 -6.63
CA PRO A 25 4.23 -25.56 -6.96
C PRO A 25 4.65 -24.84 -5.68
N MET A 26 5.78 -24.13 -5.75
CA MET A 26 6.37 -23.45 -4.61
C MET A 26 5.28 -22.61 -3.93
N ASP A 27 4.91 -22.98 -2.71
CA ASP A 27 3.92 -22.22 -1.95
C ASP A 27 4.55 -20.87 -1.59
N LEU A 28 4.17 -19.85 -2.35
CA LEU A 28 4.71 -18.50 -2.24
C LEU A 28 4.46 -17.90 -0.85
N ASN A 29 3.43 -18.37 -0.14
CA ASN A 29 3.14 -18.00 1.24
C ASN A 29 4.14 -18.60 2.24
N ASN A 30 4.76 -19.75 1.93
CA ASN A 30 5.85 -20.31 2.74
C ASN A 30 7.19 -19.63 2.49
N TRP A 31 7.43 -19.13 1.27
CA TRP A 31 8.65 -18.42 0.92
C TRP A 31 8.65 -16.95 1.38
N LEU A 32 7.48 -16.31 1.44
CA LEU A 32 7.29 -14.93 1.91
C LEU A 32 6.13 -14.89 2.93
N PRO A 33 6.40 -15.20 4.22
CA PRO A 33 5.37 -15.47 5.23
C PRO A 33 4.62 -14.23 5.73
N VAL A 34 4.74 -13.11 5.03
CA VAL A 34 4.08 -11.83 5.33
C VAL A 34 2.56 -12.03 5.50
N THR A 35 1.96 -12.87 4.66
CA THR A 35 0.53 -13.23 4.65
C THR A 35 0.23 -14.62 5.25
N ALA A 36 1.24 -15.35 5.74
CA ALA A 36 1.09 -16.75 6.17
C ALA A 36 0.14 -16.93 7.36
N SER A 37 -0.07 -15.89 8.17
CA SER A 37 -0.94 -15.94 9.34
C SER A 37 -2.33 -15.38 9.00
N ARG A 38 -3.31 -16.28 8.85
CA ARG A 38 -4.70 -15.95 8.49
C ARG A 38 -5.61 -15.78 9.70
N LYS A 39 -5.17 -15.03 10.70
CA LYS A 39 -5.89 -14.81 11.98
C LYS A 39 -6.36 -13.37 12.18
N ALA A 40 -6.28 -12.53 11.14
CA ALA A 40 -6.64 -11.13 11.25
C ALA A 40 -8.15 -10.95 11.45
N LYS A 41 -8.52 -9.95 12.27
CA LYS A 41 -9.91 -9.56 12.51
C LYS A 41 -10.27 -8.40 11.59
N TRP A 42 -11.57 -8.18 11.33
CA TRP A 42 -12.02 -7.15 10.39
C TRP A 42 -11.52 -5.74 10.76
N TRP A 43 -11.32 -5.41 12.03
CA TRP A 43 -10.81 -4.10 12.43
C TRP A 43 -9.31 -3.94 12.23
N TYR A 44 -8.55 -5.04 12.12
CA TYR A 44 -7.13 -4.95 11.74
C TYR A 44 -7.01 -4.46 10.31
N SER A 45 -7.88 -4.90 9.39
CA SER A 45 -7.86 -4.37 8.03
C SER A 45 -8.22 -2.89 8.00
N ALA A 46 -9.10 -2.39 8.87
CA ALA A 46 -9.33 -0.95 8.99
C ALA A 46 -8.03 -0.20 9.34
N PHE A 47 -7.29 -0.62 10.36
CA PHE A 47 -6.05 0.06 10.77
C PHE A 47 -4.95 -0.05 9.71
N HIS A 48 -4.80 -1.21 9.07
CA HIS A 48 -3.82 -1.38 7.99
C HIS A 48 -4.17 -0.51 6.78
N ASN A 49 -5.44 -0.46 6.35
CA ASN A 49 -5.87 0.41 5.25
C ASN A 49 -5.73 1.90 5.60
N VAL A 50 -6.10 2.32 6.82
CA VAL A 50 -5.87 3.71 7.27
C VAL A 50 -4.38 4.04 7.25
N THR A 51 -3.53 3.17 7.76
CA THR A 51 -2.07 3.39 7.77
C THR A 51 -1.50 3.46 6.36
N ALA A 52 -2.00 2.61 5.45
CA ALA A 52 -1.55 2.59 4.06
C ALA A 52 -1.98 3.84 3.28
N MET A 53 -3.14 4.42 3.62
CA MET A 53 -3.67 5.60 2.94
C MET A 53 -3.27 6.90 3.65
N VAL A 54 -3.67 7.07 4.90
CA VAL A 54 -3.43 8.26 5.72
C VAL A 54 -2.01 8.20 6.29
N GLY A 55 -1.04 8.53 5.43
CA GLY A 55 0.38 8.62 5.79
C GLY A 55 0.98 9.96 5.37
N ALA A 56 2.23 9.95 4.90
CA ALA A 56 2.94 11.18 4.54
C ALA A 56 2.22 12.01 3.45
N GLY A 57 1.41 11.37 2.59
CA GLY A 57 0.74 12.03 1.47
C GLY A 57 -0.27 13.11 1.88
N VAL A 58 -0.99 12.93 2.99
CA VAL A 58 -1.97 13.93 3.46
C VAL A 58 -1.32 15.27 3.83
N LEU A 59 -0.07 15.24 4.30
CA LEU A 59 0.71 16.45 4.62
C LEU A 59 1.00 17.31 3.38
N GLY A 60 0.94 16.72 2.18
CA GLY A 60 1.10 17.41 0.91
C GLY A 60 -0.19 18.05 0.38
N LEU A 61 -1.37 17.62 0.84
CA LEU A 61 -2.65 18.08 0.29
C LEU A 61 -2.87 19.60 0.43
N PRO A 62 -2.55 20.27 1.55
CA PRO A 62 -2.68 21.73 1.63
C PRO A 62 -1.82 22.46 0.60
N PHE A 63 -0.64 21.91 0.30
CA PHE A 63 0.24 22.48 -0.72
C PHE A 63 -0.32 22.26 -2.13
N ALA A 64 -0.83 21.06 -2.42
CA ALA A 64 -1.51 20.75 -3.69
C ALA A 64 -2.74 21.65 -3.92
N MET A 65 -3.51 21.92 -2.87
CA MET A 65 -4.63 22.86 -2.88
C MET A 65 -4.20 24.29 -3.24
N SER A 66 -3.04 24.75 -2.72
CA SER A 66 -2.50 26.08 -3.07
C SER A 66 -2.05 26.19 -4.53
N GLN A 67 -1.72 25.06 -5.16
CA GLN A 67 -1.28 24.97 -6.55
C GLN A 67 -2.47 24.88 -7.52
N LEU A 68 -3.46 24.03 -7.24
CA LEU A 68 -4.69 23.88 -8.06
C LEU A 68 -5.70 25.01 -7.87
N GLY A 69 -5.63 25.70 -6.73
CA GLY A 69 -6.72 26.52 -6.24
C GLY A 69 -7.81 25.67 -5.58
N TRP A 70 -8.69 26.34 -4.85
CA TRP A 70 -9.65 25.67 -3.96
C TRP A 70 -10.66 24.78 -4.68
N VAL A 71 -11.36 25.31 -5.68
CA VAL A 71 -12.43 24.55 -6.37
C VAL A 71 -11.85 23.36 -7.14
N PRO A 72 -10.84 23.51 -8.02
CA PRO A 72 -10.26 22.37 -8.72
C PRO A 72 -9.58 21.39 -7.75
N GLY A 73 -8.96 21.89 -6.67
CA GLY A 73 -8.32 21.05 -5.66
C GLY A 73 -9.32 20.17 -4.90
N ILE A 74 -10.43 20.72 -4.40
CA ILE A 74 -11.49 19.94 -3.72
C ILE A 74 -12.07 18.90 -4.67
N LEU A 75 -12.36 19.30 -5.92
CA LEU A 75 -12.89 18.38 -6.93
C LEU A 75 -11.89 17.26 -7.24
N ALA A 76 -10.61 17.57 -7.37
CA ALA A 76 -9.57 16.57 -7.60
C ALA A 76 -9.48 15.57 -6.42
N ILE A 77 -9.48 16.05 -5.17
CA ILE A 77 -9.47 15.18 -3.98
C ILE A 77 -10.73 14.32 -3.94
N LEU A 78 -11.92 14.86 -4.23
CA LEU A 78 -13.18 14.12 -4.25
C LEU A 78 -13.23 13.06 -5.34
N ILE A 79 -12.81 13.39 -6.56
CA ILE A 79 -12.74 12.45 -7.67
C ILE A 79 -11.73 11.35 -7.35
N SER A 80 -10.54 11.70 -6.83
CA SER A 80 -9.55 10.71 -6.39
C SER A 80 -10.11 9.81 -5.30
N TRP A 81 -10.82 10.35 -4.30
CA TRP A 81 -11.47 9.56 -3.26
C TRP A 81 -12.50 8.57 -3.85
N LEU A 82 -13.36 9.01 -4.77
CA LEU A 82 -14.36 8.16 -5.42
C LEU A 82 -13.74 7.05 -6.28
N VAL A 83 -12.78 7.41 -7.14
CA VAL A 83 -12.09 6.47 -8.03
C VAL A 83 -11.30 5.45 -7.23
N THR A 84 -10.61 5.89 -6.17
CA THR A 84 -9.83 5.00 -5.33
C THR A 84 -10.72 4.10 -4.48
N PHE A 85 -11.83 4.61 -3.94
CA PHE A 85 -12.82 3.80 -3.23
C PHE A 85 -13.40 2.70 -4.12
N TYR A 86 -13.79 3.05 -5.35
CA TYR A 86 -14.33 2.11 -6.32
C TYR A 86 -13.30 1.07 -6.76
N SER A 87 -12.07 1.47 -7.08
CA SER A 87 -11.01 0.52 -7.46
C SER A 87 -10.61 -0.40 -6.30
N LEU A 88 -10.63 0.09 -5.05
CA LEU A 88 -10.34 -0.75 -3.90
C LEU A 88 -11.44 -1.78 -3.67
N TRP A 89 -12.72 -1.40 -3.85
CA TRP A 89 -13.84 -2.33 -3.87
C TRP A 89 -13.64 -3.44 -4.92
N GLN A 90 -13.23 -3.08 -6.13
CA GLN A 90 -12.94 -4.06 -7.18
C GLN A 90 -11.84 -5.03 -6.74
N MET A 91 -10.74 -4.56 -6.13
CA MET A 91 -9.68 -5.44 -5.63
C MET A 91 -10.20 -6.41 -4.55
N VAL A 92 -11.07 -5.93 -3.66
CA VAL A 92 -11.67 -6.77 -2.60
C VAL A 92 -12.53 -7.89 -3.16
N GLU A 93 -13.35 -7.60 -4.17
CA GLU A 93 -14.16 -8.61 -4.86
C GLU A 93 -13.31 -9.55 -5.71
N LEU A 94 -12.27 -9.03 -6.36
CA LEU A 94 -11.40 -9.81 -7.24
C LEU A 94 -10.52 -10.83 -6.49
N HIS A 95 -10.19 -10.56 -5.23
CA HIS A 95 -9.36 -11.45 -4.40
C HIS A 95 -9.86 -12.91 -4.36
N GLU A 96 -11.18 -13.13 -4.46
CA GLU A 96 -11.82 -14.45 -4.40
C GLU A 96 -12.83 -14.62 -5.54
N VAL A 97 -12.53 -14.06 -6.72
CA VAL A 97 -13.44 -14.10 -7.87
C VAL A 97 -13.65 -15.51 -8.43
N VAL A 98 -12.67 -16.40 -8.25
CA VAL A 98 -12.75 -17.81 -8.62
C VAL A 98 -13.04 -18.65 -7.36
N PRO A 99 -14.11 -19.45 -7.32
CA PRO A 99 -14.40 -20.33 -6.19
C PRO A 99 -13.21 -21.24 -5.85
N GLY A 100 -12.82 -21.26 -4.57
CA GLY A 100 -11.71 -22.08 -4.08
C GLY A 100 -10.31 -21.52 -4.35
N GLN A 101 -10.17 -20.39 -5.07
CA GLN A 101 -8.88 -19.75 -5.34
C GLN A 101 -8.82 -18.35 -4.73
N ARG A 102 -7.70 -18.06 -4.04
CA ARG A 102 -7.40 -16.72 -3.52
C ARG A 102 -6.26 -16.11 -4.32
N PHE A 103 -6.43 -14.86 -4.71
CA PHE A 103 -5.38 -14.05 -5.31
C PHE A 103 -4.85 -13.11 -4.23
N ASP A 104 -3.84 -13.57 -3.49
CA ASP A 104 -3.29 -12.86 -2.33
C ASP A 104 -2.40 -11.68 -2.79
N ARG A 105 -2.02 -11.62 -4.07
CA ARG A 105 -1.14 -10.56 -4.63
C ARG A 105 -1.66 -10.02 -5.96
N TYR A 106 -1.37 -8.74 -6.21
CA TYR A 106 -1.83 -8.07 -7.43
C TYR A 106 -1.31 -8.67 -8.74
N PRO A 107 -0.04 -9.17 -8.84
CA PRO A 107 0.43 -9.81 -10.06
C PRO A 107 -0.30 -11.11 -10.37
N GLU A 108 -0.80 -11.83 -9.34
CA GLU A 108 -1.58 -13.07 -9.53
C GLU A 108 -2.91 -12.77 -10.23
N LEU A 109 -3.58 -11.68 -9.86
CA LEU A 109 -4.77 -11.18 -10.58
C LEU A 109 -4.44 -10.81 -12.03
N GLY A 110 -3.31 -10.11 -12.25
CA GLY A 110 -2.85 -9.77 -13.59
C GLY A 110 -2.62 -11.01 -14.45
N GLN A 111 -1.94 -12.02 -13.90
CA GLN A 111 -1.68 -13.30 -14.55
C GLN A 111 -2.97 -14.07 -14.88
N HIS A 112 -3.95 -14.01 -13.99
CA HIS A 112 -5.26 -14.62 -14.23
C HIS A 112 -6.04 -13.91 -15.34
N ALA A 113 -6.08 -12.58 -15.32
CA ALA A 113 -6.86 -11.79 -16.28
C ALA A 113 -6.24 -11.71 -17.69
N PHE A 114 -4.91 -11.64 -17.78
CA PHE A 114 -4.18 -11.35 -19.02
C PHE A 114 -3.20 -12.46 -19.44
N GLY A 115 -3.21 -13.59 -18.73
CA GLY A 115 -2.31 -14.72 -18.97
C GLY A 115 -0.98 -14.63 -18.22
N ASN A 116 -0.36 -15.79 -17.98
CA ASN A 116 0.73 -15.94 -17.02
C ASN A 116 1.96 -15.03 -17.28
N LYS A 117 2.38 -14.86 -18.55
CA LYS A 117 3.55 -14.03 -18.89
C LYS A 117 3.19 -12.56 -19.06
N PHE A 118 2.17 -12.27 -19.88
CA PHE A 118 1.80 -10.90 -20.21
C PHE A 118 1.22 -10.19 -18.98
N GLY A 119 0.32 -10.82 -18.23
CA GLY A 119 -0.24 -10.26 -17.00
C GLY A 119 0.79 -9.95 -15.92
N TYR A 120 1.79 -10.82 -15.73
CA TYR A 120 2.88 -10.57 -14.78
C TYR A 120 3.69 -9.34 -15.15
N TRP A 121 4.18 -9.28 -16.40
CA TRP A 121 4.99 -8.16 -16.88
C TRP A 121 4.20 -6.87 -17.09
N LEU A 122 2.88 -6.96 -17.19
CA LEU A 122 1.98 -5.82 -17.24
C LEU A 122 1.69 -5.24 -15.85
N VAL A 123 1.81 -5.99 -14.75
CA VAL A 123 1.43 -5.51 -13.40
C VAL A 123 2.65 -5.27 -12.51
N MET A 124 3.61 -6.18 -12.55
CA MET A 124 4.75 -6.19 -11.62
C MET A 124 5.62 -4.93 -11.73
N PRO A 125 5.96 -4.41 -12.93
CA PRO A 125 6.75 -3.18 -13.03
C PRO A 125 6.07 -1.95 -12.41
N GLN A 126 4.76 -1.77 -12.60
CA GLN A 126 4.01 -0.66 -11.99
C GLN A 126 3.95 -0.82 -10.48
N GLN A 127 3.71 -2.03 -9.98
CA GLN A 127 3.69 -2.28 -8.54
C GLN A 127 5.06 -1.98 -7.92
N MET A 128 6.16 -2.45 -8.52
CA MET A 128 7.52 -2.16 -8.05
C MET A 128 7.85 -0.67 -8.10
N MET A 129 7.42 0.03 -9.16
CA MET A 129 7.60 1.48 -9.26
C MET A 129 6.92 2.21 -8.10
N VAL A 130 5.67 1.85 -7.78
CA VAL A 130 4.92 2.45 -6.67
C VAL A 130 5.57 2.16 -5.32
N GLN A 131 6.05 0.92 -5.09
CA GLN A 131 6.70 0.58 -3.83
C GLN A 131 8.03 1.32 -3.65
N VAL A 132 8.89 1.32 -4.67
CA VAL A 132 10.18 2.04 -4.61
C VAL A 132 9.97 3.55 -4.44
N ALA A 133 9.01 4.13 -5.16
CA ALA A 133 8.68 5.55 -5.00
C ALA A 133 8.17 5.87 -3.59
N SER A 134 7.29 5.03 -3.04
CA SER A 134 6.78 5.16 -1.68
C SER A 134 7.92 5.09 -0.66
N ASP A 135 8.80 4.10 -0.76
CA ASP A 135 9.94 3.94 0.13
C ASP A 135 10.82 5.18 0.15
N ILE A 136 11.17 5.72 -1.03
CA ILE A 136 11.96 6.94 -1.15
C ILE A 136 11.26 8.12 -0.47
N VAL A 137 9.96 8.33 -0.74
CA VAL A 137 9.20 9.45 -0.15
C VAL A 137 9.11 9.33 1.37
N TYR A 138 8.86 8.12 1.89
CA TYR A 138 8.81 7.88 3.32
C TYR A 138 10.19 8.04 3.98
N MET A 139 11.28 7.62 3.34
CA MET A 139 12.64 7.85 3.85
C MET A 139 12.95 9.34 3.98
N VAL A 140 12.66 10.11 2.93
CA VAL A 140 12.91 11.56 2.92
C VAL A 140 12.03 12.28 3.94
N THR A 141 10.74 11.91 4.02
CA THR A 141 9.78 12.51 4.94
C THR A 141 10.15 12.20 6.39
N GLY A 142 10.45 10.94 6.72
CA GLY A 142 10.88 10.53 8.05
C GLY A 142 12.16 11.23 8.49
N GLY A 143 13.17 11.30 7.62
CA GLY A 143 14.41 12.03 7.91
C GLY A 143 14.20 13.54 8.10
N LYS A 144 13.31 14.16 7.32
CA LYS A 144 12.94 15.58 7.48
C LYS A 144 12.24 15.83 8.81
N SER A 145 11.31 14.96 9.20
CA SER A 145 10.60 15.03 10.49
C SER A 145 11.55 14.87 11.67
N LEU A 146 12.47 13.90 11.62
CA LEU A 146 13.48 13.70 12.65
C LEU A 146 14.43 14.89 12.78
N LYS A 147 14.88 15.45 11.65
CA LYS A 147 15.67 16.70 11.67
C LYS A 147 14.90 17.82 12.36
N LYS A 148 13.62 18.00 12.03
CA LYS A 148 12.80 19.06 12.65
C LYS A 148 12.59 18.85 14.13
N PHE A 149 12.38 17.62 14.57
CA PHE A 149 12.37 17.31 16.00
C PHE A 149 13.70 17.66 16.67
N PHE A 150 14.82 17.25 16.07
CA PHE A 150 16.16 17.54 16.59
C PHE A 150 16.42 19.05 16.71
N ASP A 151 16.12 19.81 15.65
CA ASP A 151 16.27 21.27 15.62
C ASP A 151 15.44 21.95 16.73
N LEU A 152 14.28 21.39 17.10
CA LEU A 152 13.41 21.93 18.15
C LEU A 152 13.87 21.52 19.57
N ALA A 153 14.33 20.29 19.74
CA ALA A 153 14.75 19.76 21.04
C ALA A 153 16.13 20.29 21.48
N TRP A 154 17.03 20.52 20.51
CA TRP A 154 18.40 20.97 20.76
C TRP A 154 18.78 22.16 19.87
N PRO A 155 18.14 23.33 20.04
CA PRO A 155 18.37 24.50 19.18
C PRO A 155 19.79 25.07 19.27
N TRP A 156 20.55 24.71 20.31
CA TRP A 156 21.95 25.11 20.49
C TRP A 156 22.94 24.23 19.72
N ILE A 157 22.52 23.03 19.26
CA ILE A 157 23.36 22.22 18.38
C ILE A 157 23.20 22.80 16.97
N GLY A 158 24.32 23.16 16.35
CA GLY A 158 24.32 23.79 15.03
C GLY A 158 23.59 22.97 13.96
N GLN A 159 23.34 23.59 12.81
CA GLN A 159 22.57 22.97 11.73
C GLN A 159 23.25 21.70 11.20
N MET A 160 22.61 20.55 11.45
CA MET A 160 23.04 19.26 10.92
C MET A 160 22.44 19.00 9.54
N ARG A 161 23.16 18.27 8.68
CA ARG A 161 22.67 17.91 7.34
C ARG A 161 21.50 16.94 7.42
N GLN A 162 20.44 17.18 6.64
CA GLN A 162 19.26 16.31 6.58
C GLN A 162 19.61 14.85 6.20
N THR A 163 20.65 14.66 5.39
CA THR A 163 21.12 13.33 4.96
C THR A 163 21.42 12.39 6.13
N TYR A 164 21.94 12.91 7.26
CA TYR A 164 22.23 12.07 8.43
C TYR A 164 20.96 11.50 9.07
N PHE A 165 19.90 12.30 9.14
CA PHE A 165 18.60 11.85 9.67
C PHE A 165 17.90 10.88 8.72
N ILE A 166 18.06 11.04 7.40
CA ILE A 166 17.56 10.07 6.42
C ILE A 166 18.27 8.73 6.59
N ILE A 167 19.61 8.71 6.69
CA ILE A 167 20.37 7.47 6.90
C ILE A 167 19.99 6.81 8.23
N PHE A 168 19.84 7.58 9.30
CA PHE A 168 19.39 7.06 10.59
C PHE A 168 17.99 6.45 10.49
N PHE A 169 17.04 7.12 9.84
CA PHE A 169 15.70 6.59 9.63
C PHE A 169 15.69 5.32 8.78
N ALA A 170 16.52 5.27 7.73
CA ALA A 170 16.69 4.10 6.88
C ALA A 170 17.24 2.91 7.67
N PHE A 171 18.18 3.13 8.60
CA PHE A 171 18.67 2.09 9.50
C PHE A 171 17.54 1.54 10.39
N CYS A 172 16.72 2.40 11.01
CA CYS A 172 15.57 1.96 11.78
C CYS A 172 14.56 1.16 10.95
N GLN A 173 14.31 1.59 9.71
CA GLN A 173 13.39 0.91 8.79
C GLN A 173 13.92 -0.45 8.33
N LEU A 174 15.23 -0.59 8.11
CA LEU A 174 15.87 -1.87 7.80
C LEU A 174 15.70 -2.89 8.93
N LEU A 175 15.71 -2.44 10.19
CA LEU A 175 15.44 -3.31 11.34
C LEU A 175 13.96 -3.72 11.39
N LEU A 176 13.04 -2.76 11.20
CA LEU A 176 11.60 -3.02 11.19
C LEU A 176 11.19 -3.93 10.03
N SER A 177 11.86 -3.86 8.87
CA SER A 177 11.56 -4.69 7.71
C SER A 177 11.91 -6.17 7.91
N GLN A 178 12.68 -6.53 8.94
CA GLN A 178 12.97 -7.92 9.29
C GLN A 178 11.83 -8.60 10.06
N ILE A 179 10.77 -7.87 10.43
CA ILE A 179 9.61 -8.44 11.11
C ILE A 179 8.83 -9.34 10.13
N PRO A 180 8.65 -10.63 10.43
CA PRO A 180 8.27 -11.62 9.42
C PRO A 180 6.77 -11.64 9.05
N ASN A 181 5.89 -11.05 9.85
CA ASN A 181 4.44 -11.17 9.68
C ASN A 181 3.65 -9.88 9.94
N PHE A 182 2.62 -9.59 9.13
CA PHE A 182 1.72 -8.45 9.33
C PHE A 182 1.01 -8.43 10.69
N ASN A 183 0.67 -9.60 11.23
CA ASN A 183 0.01 -9.69 12.54
C ASN A 183 0.92 -9.23 13.70
N ASP A 184 2.24 -9.24 13.50
CA ASP A 184 3.20 -8.72 14.48
C ASP A 184 3.33 -7.19 14.37
N LEU A 185 3.02 -6.63 13.20
CA LEU A 185 3.02 -5.18 12.94
C LEU A 185 1.72 -4.48 13.35
N LYS A 186 0.66 -5.20 13.75
CA LYS A 186 -0.65 -4.61 14.08
C LYS A 186 -0.59 -3.45 15.09
N ILE A 187 0.30 -3.55 16.09
CA ILE A 187 0.47 -2.49 17.11
C ILE A 187 1.13 -1.26 16.48
N VAL A 188 2.14 -1.48 15.64
CA VAL A 188 2.82 -0.40 14.90
C VAL A 188 1.84 0.26 13.93
N SER A 189 1.03 -0.50 13.19
CA SER A 189 -0.01 0.05 12.32
C SER A 189 -1.09 0.78 13.09
N LEU A 190 -1.55 0.26 14.24
CA LEU A 190 -2.51 0.98 15.08
C LEU A 190 -1.94 2.33 15.55
N LEU A 191 -0.70 2.33 16.04
CA LEU A 191 -0.02 3.55 16.47
C LEU A 191 0.13 4.53 15.31
N ALA A 192 0.54 4.05 14.13
CA ALA A 192 0.67 4.86 12.94
C ALA A 192 -0.68 5.48 12.55
N ALA A 193 -1.76 4.69 12.49
CA ALA A 193 -3.10 5.18 12.18
C ALA A 193 -3.58 6.26 13.19
N VAL A 194 -3.34 6.05 14.49
CA VAL A 194 -3.67 7.05 15.53
C VAL A 194 -2.86 8.33 15.33
N MET A 195 -1.54 8.21 15.13
CA MET A 195 -0.67 9.36 14.87
C MET A 195 -1.11 10.12 13.61
N SER A 196 -1.60 9.40 12.60
CA SER A 196 -2.11 9.97 11.36
C SER A 196 -3.33 10.84 11.55
N VAL A 197 -4.31 10.36 12.31
CA VAL A 197 -5.47 11.16 12.69
C VAL A 197 -5.03 12.34 13.57
N CYS A 198 -4.09 12.15 14.50
CA CYS A 198 -3.61 13.22 15.37
C CYS A 198 -2.97 14.38 14.59
N TYR A 199 -2.05 14.13 13.66
CA TYR A 199 -1.43 15.24 12.93
C TYR A 199 -2.44 15.94 12.00
N SER A 200 -3.43 15.23 11.43
CA SER A 200 -4.50 15.83 10.64
C SER A 200 -5.38 16.73 11.52
N MET A 201 -5.72 16.28 12.72
CA MET A 201 -6.47 17.11 13.68
C MET A 201 -5.70 18.34 14.14
N ILE A 202 -4.38 18.22 14.36
CA ILE A 202 -3.53 19.38 14.66
C ILE A 202 -3.56 20.36 13.49
N ALA A 203 -3.42 19.89 12.25
CA ALA A 203 -3.49 20.72 11.06
C ALA A 203 -4.85 21.42 10.92
N PHE A 204 -5.95 20.71 11.12
CA PHE A 204 -7.31 21.24 11.09
C PHE A 204 -7.52 22.33 12.15
N VAL A 205 -7.26 22.02 13.42
CA VAL A 205 -7.47 22.94 14.55
C VAL A 205 -6.60 24.18 14.42
N THR A 206 -5.31 24.01 14.08
CA THR A 206 -4.41 25.16 13.88
C THR A 206 -4.80 26.01 12.67
N SER A 207 -5.33 25.40 11.60
CA SER A 207 -5.85 26.13 10.44
C SER A 207 -7.10 26.94 10.79
N ILE A 208 -8.03 26.40 11.59
CA ILE A 208 -9.20 27.16 12.08
C ILE A 208 -8.76 28.35 12.92
N ILE A 209 -7.93 28.11 13.95
CA ILE A 209 -7.46 29.17 14.85
C ILE A 209 -6.74 30.27 14.06
N ARG A 210 -5.85 29.89 13.14
CA ARG A 210 -5.09 30.88 12.37
C ARG A 210 -5.94 31.58 11.31
N GLY A 211 -6.92 30.89 10.75
CA GLY A 211 -7.86 31.41 9.76
C GLY A 211 -8.78 32.49 10.33
N THR A 212 -9.28 32.32 11.56
CA THR A 212 -10.12 33.34 12.21
C THR A 212 -9.36 34.63 12.46
N HIS A 213 -8.08 34.55 12.85
CA HIS A 213 -7.23 35.72 13.10
C HIS A 213 -6.69 36.41 11.84
N ASN A 214 -6.56 35.73 10.70
CA ASN A 214 -5.89 36.26 9.50
C ASN A 214 -6.77 36.28 8.23
N HIS A 215 -8.10 36.34 8.37
CA HIS A 215 -9.04 36.18 7.26
C HIS A 215 -8.91 37.25 6.14
N GLN A 216 -8.37 38.43 6.45
CA GLN A 216 -8.27 39.56 5.50
C GLN A 216 -7.21 39.37 4.40
N HIS A 217 -6.30 38.39 4.53
CA HIS A 217 -5.21 38.15 3.57
C HIS A 217 -5.29 36.79 2.86
N LEU A 218 -6.42 36.09 2.95
CA LEU A 218 -6.59 34.78 2.32
C LEU A 218 -6.75 34.93 0.80
N ARG A 219 -5.81 34.36 0.04
CA ARG A 219 -5.90 34.20 -1.41
C ARG A 219 -6.31 32.77 -1.72
N TYR A 220 -7.47 32.60 -2.36
CA TYR A 220 -8.01 31.29 -2.75
C TYR A 220 -7.63 30.88 -4.19
N GLY A 221 -6.87 31.73 -4.88
CA GLY A 221 -6.38 31.50 -6.25
C GLY A 221 -5.12 30.64 -6.30
N VAL A 222 -4.61 30.44 -7.52
CA VAL A 222 -3.40 29.66 -7.78
C VAL A 222 -2.12 30.37 -7.33
N ARG A 223 -1.10 29.58 -6.98
CA ARG A 223 0.20 30.07 -6.50
C ARG A 223 1.04 30.76 -7.59
N SER A 224 1.11 30.17 -8.78
CA SER A 224 1.90 30.69 -9.90
C SER A 224 1.15 31.75 -10.72
N HIS A 225 1.89 32.74 -11.22
CA HIS A 225 1.33 33.82 -12.05
C HIS A 225 1.71 33.73 -13.54
N SER A 226 2.68 32.89 -13.90
CA SER A 226 3.01 32.60 -15.31
C SER A 226 2.24 31.38 -15.80
N THR A 227 1.89 31.34 -17.09
CA THR A 227 1.22 30.19 -17.70
C THR A 227 2.00 28.90 -17.49
N ALA A 228 3.31 28.92 -17.70
CA ALA A 228 4.16 27.75 -17.48
C ALA A 228 4.15 27.28 -16.02
N GLY A 229 4.25 28.23 -15.06
CA GLY A 229 4.20 27.91 -13.63
C GLY A 229 2.87 27.29 -13.22
N ILE A 230 1.76 27.80 -13.74
CA ILE A 230 0.41 27.24 -13.48
C ILE A 230 0.33 25.80 -14.00
N ILE A 231 0.85 25.52 -15.20
CA ILE A 231 0.85 24.16 -15.76
C ILE A 231 1.67 23.20 -14.88
N PHE A 232 2.88 23.60 -14.46
CA PHE A 232 3.70 22.79 -13.56
C PHE A 232 3.03 22.59 -12.19
N ASP A 233 2.37 23.61 -11.65
CA ASP A 233 1.63 23.53 -10.39
C ASP A 233 0.48 22.51 -10.49
N ILE A 234 -0.26 22.48 -11.60
CA ILE A 234 -1.32 21.49 -11.86
C ILE A 234 -0.76 20.06 -11.87
N PHE A 235 0.32 19.79 -12.60
CA PHE A 235 0.89 18.44 -12.63
C PHE A 235 1.47 18.01 -11.29
N ASN A 236 2.16 18.90 -10.58
CA ASN A 236 2.72 18.61 -9.25
C ASN A 236 1.63 18.31 -8.21
N SER A 237 0.56 19.08 -8.22
CA SER A 237 -0.57 18.89 -7.30
C SER A 237 -1.36 17.62 -7.60
N LEU A 238 -1.63 17.31 -8.88
CA LEU A 238 -2.26 16.03 -9.26
C LEU A 238 -1.39 14.84 -8.84
N GLY A 239 -0.07 14.92 -9.01
CA GLY A 239 0.86 13.90 -8.52
C GLY A 239 0.85 13.77 -6.98
N THR A 240 0.79 14.90 -6.27
CA THR A 240 0.69 14.92 -4.80
C THR A 240 -0.63 14.29 -4.31
N ILE A 241 -1.75 14.59 -4.96
CA ILE A 241 -3.06 14.00 -4.65
C ILE A 241 -3.06 12.50 -4.96
N ALA A 242 -2.53 12.09 -6.12
CA ALA A 242 -2.42 10.68 -6.49
C ALA A 242 -1.58 9.90 -5.46
N PHE A 243 -0.45 10.45 -5.02
CA PHE A 243 0.38 9.86 -3.97
C PHE A 243 -0.36 9.75 -2.63
N ALA A 244 -1.18 10.75 -2.26
CA ALA A 244 -1.97 10.70 -1.05
C ALA A 244 -2.99 9.54 -1.03
N PHE A 245 -3.40 9.00 -2.17
CA PHE A 245 -4.34 7.88 -2.24
C PHE A 245 -3.68 6.53 -2.61
N ALA A 246 -2.35 6.40 -2.55
CA ALA A 246 -1.61 5.23 -3.05
C ALA A 246 -1.70 3.94 -2.18
N GLY A 247 -2.70 3.79 -1.31
CA GLY A 247 -2.80 2.66 -0.36
C GLY A 247 -3.15 1.29 -0.98
N HIS A 248 -3.53 1.25 -2.26
CA HIS A 248 -4.01 0.03 -2.95
C HIS A 248 -2.95 -1.05 -3.11
N SER A 249 -1.67 -0.69 -3.10
CA SER A 249 -0.57 -1.62 -3.41
C SER A 249 -0.41 -2.76 -2.40
N VAL A 250 -1.08 -2.68 -1.25
CA VAL A 250 -1.01 -3.66 -0.15
C VAL A 250 -2.37 -4.27 0.22
N VAL A 251 -3.45 -3.89 -0.48
CA VAL A 251 -4.82 -4.24 -0.07
C VAL A 251 -5.09 -5.76 -0.16
N LEU A 252 -4.55 -6.42 -1.17
CA LEU A 252 -4.73 -7.87 -1.37
C LEU A 252 -3.96 -8.63 -0.31
N GLU A 253 -2.75 -8.19 0.02
CA GLU A 253 -1.93 -8.75 1.07
C GLU A 253 -2.60 -8.57 2.44
N ILE A 254 -3.26 -7.43 2.71
CA ILE A 254 -4.07 -7.23 3.92
C ILE A 254 -5.22 -8.23 3.96
N GLN A 255 -5.99 -8.36 2.86
CA GLN A 255 -7.12 -9.29 2.80
C GLN A 255 -6.68 -10.75 2.93
N ALA A 256 -5.51 -11.11 2.40
CA ALA A 256 -4.92 -12.43 2.53
C ALA A 256 -4.77 -12.88 4.00
N THR A 257 -4.50 -11.95 4.92
CA THR A 257 -4.38 -12.23 6.37
C THR A 257 -5.73 -12.51 7.06
N ILE A 258 -6.85 -12.23 6.40
CA ILE A 258 -8.18 -12.48 6.94
C ILE A 258 -8.58 -13.94 6.66
N PRO A 259 -9.08 -14.68 7.67
CA PRO A 259 -9.61 -16.01 7.48
C PRO A 259 -10.75 -16.00 6.44
N SER A 260 -10.78 -17.02 5.59
CA SER A 260 -11.80 -17.19 4.56
C SER A 260 -12.30 -18.63 4.58
N SER A 261 -13.60 -18.81 4.39
CA SER A 261 -14.25 -20.10 4.11
C SER A 261 -15.32 -19.91 3.04
N GLU A 262 -15.78 -21.00 2.42
CA GLU A 262 -16.83 -20.93 1.39
C GLU A 262 -18.11 -20.23 1.89
N GLU A 263 -18.48 -20.45 3.15
CA GLU A 263 -19.64 -19.81 3.79
C GLU A 263 -19.37 -18.36 4.22
N LYS A 264 -18.10 -18.00 4.49
CA LYS A 264 -17.69 -16.70 5.03
C LYS A 264 -16.44 -16.20 4.29
N PRO A 265 -16.61 -15.68 3.05
CA PRO A 265 -15.49 -15.19 2.26
C PRO A 265 -14.84 -13.97 2.92
N SER A 266 -13.53 -13.82 2.73
CA SER A 266 -12.74 -12.74 3.34
C SER A 266 -13.19 -11.35 2.92
N LYS A 267 -13.84 -11.23 1.76
CA LYS A 267 -14.35 -9.96 1.23
C LYS A 267 -15.33 -9.25 2.16
N ILE A 268 -16.15 -10.00 2.92
CA ILE A 268 -17.15 -9.42 3.83
C ILE A 268 -16.48 -8.65 4.99
N PRO A 269 -15.63 -9.28 5.83
CA PRO A 269 -14.87 -8.57 6.86
C PRO A 269 -13.90 -7.54 6.28
N MET A 270 -13.28 -7.81 5.13
CA MET A 270 -12.40 -6.84 4.47
C MET A 270 -13.14 -5.56 4.12
N TRP A 271 -14.30 -5.67 3.47
CA TRP A 271 -15.12 -4.54 3.03
C TRP A 271 -15.59 -3.67 4.19
N LYS A 272 -15.93 -4.26 5.34
CA LYS A 272 -16.23 -3.51 6.58
C LYS A 272 -15.04 -2.64 7.01
N GLY A 273 -13.83 -3.20 6.99
CA GLY A 273 -12.62 -2.45 7.33
C GLY A 273 -12.32 -1.34 6.33
N VAL A 274 -12.54 -1.59 5.04
CA VAL A 274 -12.39 -0.60 3.96
C VAL A 274 -13.34 0.58 4.13
N ILE A 275 -14.63 0.34 4.39
CA ILE A 275 -15.61 1.41 4.62
C ILE A 275 -15.15 2.31 5.78
N VAL A 276 -14.77 1.71 6.91
CA VAL A 276 -14.29 2.47 8.07
C VAL A 276 -13.03 3.27 7.72
N ALA A 277 -12.08 2.66 7.00
CA ALA A 277 -10.85 3.34 6.59
C ALA A 277 -11.14 4.53 5.66
N TYR A 278 -12.05 4.39 4.69
CA TYR A 278 -12.40 5.46 3.75
C TYR A 278 -13.17 6.60 4.40
N LEU A 279 -13.97 6.33 5.43
CA LEU A 279 -14.58 7.38 6.26
C LEU A 279 -13.52 8.18 7.01
N ILE A 280 -12.51 7.50 7.57
CA ILE A 280 -11.39 8.17 8.25
C ILE A 280 -10.54 8.97 7.25
N VAL A 281 -10.27 8.42 6.07
CA VAL A 281 -9.56 9.12 4.98
C VAL A 281 -10.33 10.37 4.56
N ALA A 282 -11.65 10.24 4.32
CA ALA A 282 -12.49 11.39 3.98
C ALA A 282 -12.39 12.46 5.08
N PHE A 283 -12.54 12.07 6.33
CA PHE A 283 -12.40 12.99 7.46
C PHE A 283 -11.04 13.69 7.46
N CYS A 284 -9.93 12.95 7.35
CA CYS A 284 -8.57 13.51 7.44
C CYS A 284 -8.16 14.35 6.22
N TYR A 285 -8.75 14.11 5.05
CA TYR A 285 -8.33 14.74 3.79
C TYR A 285 -9.15 15.99 3.47
N PHE A 286 -10.39 16.04 3.98
CA PHE A 286 -11.28 17.18 3.82
C PHE A 286 -11.35 18.09 5.06
N SER A 287 -10.75 17.70 6.20
CA SER A 287 -10.53 18.58 7.35
C SER A 287 -9.44 19.60 7.06
#